data_AF-A0A955KAR3-F1
#
_entry.id   AF-A0A955KAR3-F1
#
_cell.length_a   1.000
_cell.length_b   1.000
_cell.length_c   1.000
_cell.angle_alpha   90.00
_cell.angle_beta   90.00
_cell.angle_gamma   90.00
#
_symmetry.space_group_name_H-M   'P 1'
#
loop_
_entity.id
_entity.type
_entity.pdbx_description
1 polymer ?
#
loop_
_entity_poly.entity_id
_entity_poly.type
_entity_poly.pdbx_seq_one_letter_code
_entity_poly.pdbx_strand_id
1 'polypeptide(L)'
;MGTQKKIVRGSNFVAKTVKDVATRTDTAAAKIMDRSQAIDSDFVRSLVDGAIMSWAGRSPRPALDAAGNFQVTDLDLLSFLVPLVERRAVVEIPQYTNRRQSVRKENERKIGQNQFGSLTGLTSNRDVFSFSVRLFDQTIVVRDPITERESTGAHRNYMLVDVDGYWYDGWKKIVFDPTAKENKFLTEHGLFTGNTVYFEHYVHPNRRQSIYGAPYLRLKMLSERLRDEASFYRSEVKRLEALGFTLPEGVKAPSVSTESVGESKSIEVGTMEMVLELPEFSGAYAPVEDSVEGLMAAYERQKLFTYTLRPLVQFVIRADEAAFFLYGAEDLFVAPWMKGAEWELGYRLPRGRVDWNRLELAPGVALRYRIKRISQRVAA
;
A
#
# COMPACT_ATOMS: atom_id res chain seq x y z
N MET A 1 -51.54 24.40 2.03
CA MET A 1 -50.41 24.37 2.99
C MET A 1 -50.08 22.91 3.28
N GLY A 2 -49.14 22.34 2.53
CA GLY A 2 -48.70 20.96 2.69
C GLY A 2 -47.45 20.93 3.57
N THR A 3 -47.60 20.50 4.82
CA THR A 3 -46.49 20.36 5.77
C THR A 3 -45.62 19.20 5.31
N GLN A 4 -44.46 19.49 4.71
CA GLN A 4 -43.43 18.50 4.44
C GLN A 4 -42.98 17.90 5.78
N LYS A 5 -43.36 16.65 6.02
CA LYS A 5 -42.80 15.84 7.11
C LYS A 5 -41.30 15.72 6.89
N LYS A 6 -40.55 16.41 7.76
CA LYS A 6 -39.11 16.20 7.94
C LYS A 6 -38.93 14.73 8.34
N ILE A 7 -38.48 13.90 7.39
CA ILE A 7 -38.04 12.54 7.68
C ILE A 7 -36.76 12.70 8.51
N VAL A 8 -36.88 12.53 9.82
CA VAL A 8 -35.73 12.32 10.70
C VAL A 8 -35.16 10.96 10.31
N ARG A 9 -34.13 10.96 9.46
CA ARG A 9 -33.38 9.74 9.13
C ARG A 9 -32.80 9.19 10.43
N GLY A 10 -33.25 7.99 10.79
CA GLY A 10 -32.84 7.28 11.98
C GLY A 10 -31.32 7.06 12.01
N SER A 11 -30.79 6.99 13.22
CA SER A 11 -29.38 6.75 13.53
C SER A 11 -28.78 5.63 12.67
N ASN A 12 -27.80 5.97 11.82
CA ASN A 12 -26.95 5.00 11.14
C ASN A 12 -26.33 4.07 12.21
N PHE A 13 -26.65 2.78 12.18
CA PHE A 13 -26.11 1.80 13.13
C PHE A 13 -24.71 1.37 12.67
N VAL A 14 -23.76 2.29 12.79
CA VAL A 14 -22.34 2.04 12.53
C VAL A 14 -21.76 1.22 13.67
N ALA A 15 -20.97 0.19 13.35
CA ALA A 15 -20.32 -0.64 14.36
C ALA A 15 -19.54 0.24 15.36
N LYS A 16 -19.60 -0.11 16.65
CA LYS A 16 -19.02 0.72 17.73
C LYS A 16 -17.56 1.09 17.47
N THR A 17 -16.73 0.14 17.03
CA THR A 17 -15.31 0.38 16.74
C THR A 17 -15.09 1.38 15.59
N VAL A 18 -15.95 1.37 14.58
CA VAL A 18 -15.92 2.33 13.48
C VAL A 18 -16.34 3.71 13.96
N LYS A 19 -17.38 3.77 14.80
CA LYS A 19 -17.81 5.01 15.45
C LYS A 19 -16.72 5.57 16.36
N ASP A 20 -16.02 4.73 17.11
CA ASP A 20 -14.97 5.15 18.02
C ASP A 20 -13.77 5.75 17.27
N VAL A 21 -13.39 5.14 16.13
CA VAL A 21 -12.38 5.72 15.22
C VAL A 21 -12.87 7.05 14.63
N ALA A 22 -14.10 7.09 14.11
CA ALA A 22 -14.67 8.28 13.49
C ALA A 22 -14.86 9.45 14.49
N THR A 23 -15.17 9.15 15.75
CA THR A 23 -15.34 10.16 16.81
C THR A 23 -14.05 10.43 17.59
N ARG A 24 -12.96 9.72 17.27
CA ARG A 24 -11.63 9.85 17.89
C ARG A 24 -11.60 9.47 19.38
N THR A 25 -12.53 8.63 19.83
CA THR A 25 -12.46 7.99 21.16
C THR A 25 -11.53 6.77 21.14
N ASP A 26 -11.21 6.26 19.95
CA ASP A 26 -10.14 5.28 19.72
C ASP A 26 -8.76 5.90 19.96
N THR A 27 -7.92 5.26 20.78
CA THR A 27 -6.60 5.79 21.17
C THR A 27 -5.64 5.95 19.99
N ALA A 28 -5.68 5.02 19.03
CA ALA A 28 -4.86 5.12 17.83
C ALA A 28 -5.32 6.27 16.92
N ALA A 29 -6.63 6.40 16.69
CA ALA A 29 -7.18 7.52 15.93
C ALA A 29 -6.87 8.88 16.60
N ALA A 30 -7.03 8.97 17.93
CA ALA A 30 -6.67 10.17 18.69
C ALA A 30 -5.19 10.55 18.51
N LYS A 31 -4.28 9.57 18.64
CA LYS A 31 -2.84 9.77 18.42
C LYS A 31 -2.52 10.24 16.99
N ILE A 32 -3.14 9.65 15.98
CA ILE A 32 -2.94 10.03 14.56
C ILE A 32 -3.38 11.49 14.33
N MET A 33 -4.47 11.90 14.96
CA MET A 33 -5.09 13.21 14.72
C MET A 33 -4.44 14.39 15.48
N ASP A 34 -3.43 14.12 16.32
CA ASP A 34 -2.72 15.13 17.13
C ASP A 34 -1.27 15.29 16.67
N ARG A 35 -0.89 16.47 16.15
CA ARG A 35 0.46 16.81 15.65
C ARG A 35 1.52 16.83 16.74
N SER A 36 1.13 16.98 18.01
CA SER A 36 2.07 16.92 19.14
C SER A 36 2.52 15.49 19.45
N GLN A 37 1.77 14.48 19.00
CA GLN A 37 2.08 13.08 19.23
C GLN A 37 3.01 12.55 18.14
N ALA A 38 4.10 11.90 18.54
CA ALA A 38 5.05 11.32 17.61
C ALA A 38 4.51 10.03 16.96
N ILE A 39 4.73 9.89 15.66
CA ILE A 39 4.49 8.67 14.90
C ILE A 39 5.82 7.98 14.62
N ASP A 40 5.97 6.76 15.13
CA ASP A 40 7.15 5.92 14.94
C ASP A 40 6.82 4.65 14.14
N SER A 41 7.85 3.90 13.77
CA SER A 41 7.73 2.69 12.96
C SER A 41 6.92 1.60 13.64
N ASP A 42 7.00 1.47 14.96
CA ASP A 42 6.33 0.40 15.69
C ASP A 42 4.83 0.67 15.82
N PHE A 43 4.45 1.93 16.03
CA PHE A 43 3.06 2.35 15.96
C PHE A 43 2.47 2.09 14.56
N VAL A 44 3.19 2.44 13.50
CA VAL A 44 2.73 2.15 12.12
C VAL A 44 2.57 0.66 11.87
N ARG A 45 3.55 -0.16 12.27
CA ARG A 45 3.47 -1.63 12.13
C ARG A 45 2.27 -2.20 12.86
N SER A 46 2.02 -1.79 14.10
CA SER A 46 0.87 -2.27 14.89
C SER A 46 -0.48 -2.02 14.20
N LEU A 47 -0.59 -0.92 13.44
CA LEU A 47 -1.80 -0.61 12.67
C LEU A 47 -1.91 -1.41 11.37
N VAL A 48 -0.78 -1.71 10.73
CA VAL A 48 -0.72 -2.59 9.55
C VAL A 48 -1.08 -4.03 9.94
N ASP A 49 -0.56 -4.53 11.07
CA ASP A 49 -0.89 -5.85 11.61
C ASP A 49 -2.39 -5.98 11.90
N GLY A 50 -3.01 -4.91 12.40
CA GLY A 50 -4.46 -4.86 12.66
C GLY A 50 -5.34 -4.93 11.41
N ALA A 51 -4.80 -4.72 10.21
CA ALA A 51 -5.54 -4.77 8.94
C ALA A 51 -5.62 -6.17 8.31
N ILE A 52 -5.14 -7.20 9.00
CA ILE A 52 -5.22 -8.62 8.58
C ILE A 52 -4.57 -8.82 7.19
N MET A 53 -3.41 -8.19 6.98
CA MET A 53 -2.53 -8.45 5.84
C MET A 53 -1.46 -9.46 6.23
N SER A 54 -1.89 -10.62 6.72
CA SER A 54 -1.00 -11.70 7.13
C SER A 54 -1.65 -13.04 6.86
N TRP A 55 -0.83 -14.09 6.72
CA TRP A 55 -1.29 -15.47 6.72
C TRP A 55 -1.62 -15.95 8.15
N ALA A 56 -0.99 -15.38 9.17
CA ALA A 56 -1.20 -15.77 10.56
C ALA A 56 -2.62 -15.41 11.03
N GLY A 57 -3.30 -16.36 11.69
CA GLY A 57 -4.67 -16.18 12.17
C GLY A 57 -5.76 -16.34 11.09
N ARG A 58 -5.38 -16.67 9.85
CA ARG A 58 -6.33 -17.07 8.79
C ARG A 58 -6.47 -18.59 8.76
N SER A 59 -7.58 -19.06 8.20
CA SER A 59 -7.83 -20.48 7.94
C SER A 59 -8.10 -20.71 6.45
N PRO A 60 -7.11 -20.41 5.58
CA PRO A 60 -7.25 -20.66 4.15
C PRO A 60 -7.42 -22.16 3.89
N ARG A 61 -8.05 -22.48 2.76
CA ARG A 61 -8.28 -23.85 2.30
C ARG A 61 -7.55 -24.10 0.97
N PRO A 62 -7.06 -25.32 0.77
CA PRO A 62 -6.56 -25.73 -0.53
C PRO A 62 -7.72 -26.04 -1.47
N ALA A 63 -7.55 -25.71 -2.74
CA ALA A 63 -8.31 -26.31 -3.82
C ALA A 63 -7.59 -27.57 -4.29
N LEU A 64 -8.28 -28.71 -4.24
CA LEU A 64 -7.76 -30.01 -4.64
C LEU A 64 -8.38 -30.45 -5.97
N ASP A 65 -7.61 -31.12 -6.82
CA ASP A 65 -8.16 -31.80 -8.00
C ASP A 65 -8.92 -33.09 -7.62
N ALA A 66 -9.51 -33.76 -8.62
CA ALA A 66 -10.25 -35.02 -8.42
C ALA A 66 -9.38 -36.17 -7.87
N ALA A 67 -8.05 -36.08 -7.97
CA ALA A 67 -7.11 -37.03 -7.42
C ALA A 67 -6.57 -36.62 -6.03
N GLY A 68 -7.05 -35.49 -5.48
CA GLY A 68 -6.64 -34.97 -4.18
C GLY A 68 -5.35 -34.15 -4.20
N ASN A 69 -4.80 -33.79 -5.37
CA ASN A 69 -3.59 -32.98 -5.46
C ASN A 69 -3.89 -31.49 -5.31
N PHE A 70 -3.03 -30.79 -4.57
CA PHE A 70 -3.09 -29.34 -4.42
C PHE A 70 -2.96 -28.61 -5.75
N GLN A 71 -3.86 -27.64 -5.98
CA GLN A 71 -3.86 -26.78 -7.17
C GLN A 71 -3.54 -25.33 -6.80
N VAL A 72 -4.34 -24.73 -5.92
CA VAL A 72 -4.25 -23.33 -5.51
C VAL A 72 -4.78 -23.15 -4.08
N THR A 73 -4.47 -22.02 -3.45
CA THR A 73 -5.05 -21.59 -2.17
C THR A 73 -5.94 -20.35 -2.33
N ASP A 74 -6.97 -20.27 -1.49
CA ASP A 74 -7.81 -19.07 -1.28
C ASP A 74 -7.12 -17.99 -0.41
N LEU A 75 -5.90 -18.24 0.10
CA LEU A 75 -5.05 -17.20 0.63
C LEU A 75 -4.69 -16.23 -0.51
N ASP A 76 -4.80 -14.93 -0.29
CA ASP A 76 -4.43 -13.96 -1.31
C ASP A 76 -2.95 -13.57 -1.26
N LEU A 77 -2.37 -13.36 -2.44
CA LEU A 77 -0.96 -13.00 -2.63
C LEU A 77 -0.55 -11.77 -1.82
N LEU A 78 -1.34 -10.69 -1.85
CA LEU A 78 -0.95 -9.43 -1.21
C LEU A 78 -0.85 -9.58 0.31
N SER A 79 -1.76 -10.33 0.93
CA SER A 79 -1.70 -10.64 2.38
C SER A 79 -0.52 -11.55 2.72
N PHE A 80 -0.16 -12.47 1.82
CA PHE A 80 1.00 -13.34 2.02
C PHE A 80 2.33 -12.58 1.93
N LEU A 81 2.43 -11.58 1.06
CA LEU A 81 3.67 -10.82 0.82
C LEU A 81 4.09 -9.91 1.98
N VAL A 82 3.16 -9.41 2.79
CA VAL A 82 3.48 -8.46 3.87
C VAL A 82 4.42 -9.06 4.92
N PRO A 83 4.11 -10.22 5.56
CA PRO A 83 5.04 -10.85 6.50
C PRO A 83 6.38 -11.26 5.87
N LEU A 84 6.37 -11.65 4.59
CA LEU A 84 7.57 -12.01 3.85
C LEU A 84 8.52 -10.81 3.69
N VAL A 85 7.99 -9.62 3.40
CA VAL A 85 8.79 -8.39 3.28
C VAL A 85 9.35 -7.94 4.62
N GLU A 86 8.58 -8.07 5.71
CA GLU A 86 9.03 -7.71 7.06
C GLU A 86 10.27 -8.49 7.48
N ARG A 87 10.31 -9.79 7.18
CA ARG A 87 11.47 -10.65 7.47
C ARG A 87 12.52 -10.67 6.36
N ARG A 88 12.34 -9.88 5.29
CA ARG A 88 13.20 -9.87 4.10
C ARG A 88 13.38 -11.25 3.45
N ALA A 89 12.29 -11.99 3.32
CA ALA A 89 12.27 -13.31 2.72
C ALA A 89 12.96 -13.31 1.34
N VAL A 90 13.75 -14.34 1.09
CA VAL A 90 14.36 -14.59 -0.21
C VAL A 90 13.33 -15.31 -1.08
N VAL A 91 13.08 -14.76 -2.26
CA VAL A 91 12.13 -15.31 -3.23
C VAL A 91 12.78 -15.47 -4.59
N GLU A 92 12.22 -16.37 -5.38
CA GLU A 92 12.53 -16.53 -6.79
C GLU A 92 11.30 -16.22 -7.65
N ILE A 93 11.50 -15.42 -8.69
CA ILE A 93 10.51 -15.14 -9.74
C ILE A 93 11.07 -15.78 -11.02
N PRO A 94 10.54 -16.93 -11.46
CA PRO A 94 11.19 -17.73 -12.51
C PRO A 94 11.13 -17.06 -13.89
N GLN A 95 10.05 -16.36 -14.22
CA GLN A 95 9.93 -15.62 -15.48
C GLN A 95 9.17 -14.32 -15.22
N TYR A 96 9.73 -13.20 -15.71
CA TYR A 96 9.12 -11.88 -15.56
C TYR A 96 9.32 -11.02 -16.80
N THR A 97 8.21 -10.47 -17.30
CA THR A 97 8.16 -9.58 -18.46
C THR A 97 7.68 -8.21 -17.98
N ASN A 98 8.54 -7.21 -18.11
CA ASN A 98 8.18 -5.83 -17.80
C ASN A 98 7.13 -5.31 -18.78
N ARG A 99 6.02 -4.78 -18.25
CA ARG A 99 4.99 -4.09 -19.06
C ARG A 99 5.22 -2.59 -19.18
N ARG A 100 6.09 -2.02 -18.34
CA ARG A 100 6.62 -0.66 -18.48
C ARG A 100 7.98 -0.70 -19.16
N GLN A 101 8.39 0.42 -19.76
CA GLN A 101 9.73 0.55 -20.33
C GLN A 101 10.80 0.14 -19.31
N SER A 102 11.77 -0.63 -19.78
CA SER A 102 12.89 -1.03 -18.93
C SER A 102 13.79 0.18 -18.71
N VAL A 103 14.08 0.46 -17.44
CA VAL A 103 15.10 1.44 -17.08
C VAL A 103 16.42 0.69 -16.92
N ARG A 104 17.44 1.08 -17.67
CA ARG A 104 18.79 0.53 -17.54
C ARG A 104 19.73 1.62 -17.04
N LYS A 105 20.64 1.25 -16.15
CA LYS A 105 21.82 2.05 -15.84
C LYS A 105 22.99 1.45 -16.61
N GLU A 106 23.86 2.31 -17.13
CA GLU A 106 25.00 1.89 -17.97
C GLU A 106 25.96 0.94 -17.25
N ASN A 107 26.05 1.04 -15.92
CA ASN A 107 26.96 0.26 -15.10
C ASN A 107 26.32 -1.03 -14.52
N GLU A 108 25.16 -1.45 -15.03
CA GLU A 108 24.44 -2.63 -14.53
C GLU A 108 24.18 -3.65 -15.65
N ARG A 109 24.39 -4.94 -15.37
CA ARG A 109 24.03 -6.06 -16.28
C ARG A 109 23.23 -7.13 -15.54
N LYS A 110 22.27 -7.77 -16.21
CA LYS A 110 21.49 -8.89 -15.66
C LYS A 110 22.12 -10.22 -16.05
N ILE A 111 22.18 -11.17 -15.11
CA ILE A 111 22.59 -12.55 -15.32
C ILE A 111 21.36 -13.46 -15.23
N GLY A 112 21.17 -14.35 -16.21
CA GLY A 112 20.07 -15.30 -16.22
C GLY A 112 18.69 -14.69 -16.52
N GLN A 113 17.67 -15.53 -16.54
CA GLN A 113 16.29 -15.14 -16.85
C GLN A 113 15.44 -14.86 -15.61
N ASN A 114 15.68 -15.61 -14.52
CA ASN A 114 14.95 -15.53 -13.27
C ASN A 114 15.30 -14.25 -12.50
N GLN A 115 14.53 -13.90 -11.48
CA GLN A 115 14.86 -12.87 -10.50
C GLN A 115 14.98 -13.56 -9.16
N PHE A 116 16.00 -13.21 -8.40
CA PHE A 116 16.28 -13.88 -7.14
C PHE A 116 16.84 -12.88 -6.14
N GLY A 117 16.32 -12.90 -4.92
CA GLY A 117 16.84 -12.04 -3.88
C GLY A 117 15.84 -11.78 -2.76
N SER A 118 16.21 -10.86 -1.87
CA SER A 118 15.37 -10.53 -0.71
C SER A 118 14.30 -9.52 -1.06
N LEU A 119 13.10 -9.74 -0.55
CA LEU A 119 12.03 -8.76 -0.57
C LEU A 119 12.39 -7.61 0.38
N THR A 120 12.45 -6.39 -0.14
CA THR A 120 12.88 -5.19 0.59
C THR A 120 11.82 -4.11 0.67
N GLY A 121 10.67 -4.30 0.01
CA GLY A 121 9.56 -3.38 0.09
C GLY A 121 8.36 -3.81 -0.73
N LEU A 122 7.22 -3.20 -0.42
CA LEU A 122 5.97 -3.30 -1.15
C LEU A 122 5.55 -1.90 -1.57
N THR A 123 5.08 -1.78 -2.81
CA THR A 123 4.66 -0.49 -3.35
C THR A 123 3.35 -0.68 -4.09
N SER A 124 2.43 0.26 -3.93
CA SER A 124 1.25 0.37 -4.77
C SER A 124 1.27 1.70 -5.51
N ASN A 125 0.60 1.78 -6.65
CA ASN A 125 0.34 3.06 -7.30
C ASN A 125 -0.81 3.78 -6.56
N ARG A 126 -0.69 5.10 -6.42
CA ARG A 126 -1.71 5.94 -5.76
C ARG A 126 -2.98 6.05 -6.60
N ASP A 127 -2.83 6.15 -7.91
CA ASP A 127 -3.91 6.52 -8.82
C ASP A 127 -4.52 5.32 -9.54
N VAL A 128 -3.79 4.22 -9.69
CA VAL A 128 -4.28 2.97 -10.32
C VAL A 128 -4.10 1.77 -9.40
N PHE A 129 -4.77 0.65 -9.70
CA PHE A 129 -4.62 -0.60 -8.94
C PHE A 129 -3.43 -1.42 -9.44
N SER A 130 -2.25 -0.81 -9.35
CA SER A 130 -0.98 -1.49 -9.63
C SER A 130 -0.21 -1.72 -8.35
N PHE A 131 0.40 -2.89 -8.24
CA PHE A 131 1.13 -3.36 -7.07
C PHE A 131 2.48 -3.91 -7.52
N SER A 132 3.52 -3.68 -6.72
CA SER A 132 4.88 -4.11 -7.00
C SER A 132 5.59 -4.54 -5.73
N VAL A 133 6.51 -5.49 -5.86
CA VAL A 133 7.54 -5.76 -4.85
C VAL A 133 8.82 -5.02 -5.21
N ARG A 134 9.58 -4.63 -4.19
CA ARG A 134 10.97 -4.21 -4.33
C ARG A 134 11.87 -5.37 -3.91
N LEU A 135 12.68 -5.86 -4.83
CA LEU A 135 13.66 -6.92 -4.60
C LEU A 135 15.06 -6.30 -4.48
N PHE A 136 15.89 -6.77 -3.57
CA PHE A 136 17.34 -6.67 -3.74
C PHE A 136 17.77 -7.82 -4.63
N ASP A 137 17.77 -7.57 -5.94
CA ASP A 137 17.93 -8.59 -6.96
C ASP A 137 19.39 -8.96 -7.16
N GLN A 138 19.76 -10.15 -6.70
CA GLN A 138 21.10 -10.70 -6.77
C GLN A 138 21.50 -11.13 -8.20
N THR A 139 20.55 -11.16 -9.14
CA THR A 139 20.83 -11.44 -10.55
C THR A 139 21.40 -10.23 -11.30
N ILE A 140 21.43 -9.05 -10.66
CA ILE A 140 22.03 -7.84 -11.23
C ILE A 140 23.48 -7.72 -10.77
N VAL A 141 24.40 -7.57 -11.71
CA VAL A 141 25.78 -7.17 -11.45
C VAL A 141 25.92 -5.67 -11.65
N VAL A 142 26.51 -5.01 -10.66
CA VAL A 142 26.80 -3.58 -10.66
C VAL A 142 28.31 -3.39 -10.72
N ARG A 143 28.79 -2.63 -11.70
CA ARG A 143 30.19 -2.23 -11.83
C ARG A 143 30.38 -0.84 -11.21
N ASP A 144 31.37 -0.72 -10.34
CA ASP A 144 31.83 0.58 -9.85
C ASP A 144 32.55 1.33 -10.98
N PRO A 145 32.11 2.54 -11.37
CA PRO A 145 32.73 3.27 -12.47
C PRO A 145 34.14 3.79 -12.17
N ILE A 146 34.52 3.90 -10.89
CA ILE A 146 35.83 4.39 -10.45
C ILE A 146 36.79 3.22 -10.24
N THR A 147 36.37 2.21 -9.48
CA THR A 147 37.23 1.09 -9.09
C THR A 147 37.18 -0.09 -10.06
N GLU A 148 36.25 -0.07 -11.01
CA GLU A 148 35.91 -1.15 -11.95
C GLU A 148 35.52 -2.49 -11.31
N ARG A 149 35.39 -2.55 -9.99
CA ARG A 149 35.00 -3.77 -9.26
C ARG A 149 33.54 -4.09 -9.52
N GLU A 150 33.26 -5.38 -9.72
CA GLU A 150 31.90 -5.89 -9.82
C GLU A 150 31.37 -6.31 -8.44
N SER A 151 30.10 -6.06 -8.19
CA SER A 151 29.33 -6.57 -7.06
C SER A 151 27.98 -7.11 -7.56
N THR A 152 27.38 -8.04 -6.81
CA THR A 152 26.05 -8.57 -7.12
C THR A 152 24.99 -7.93 -6.22
N GLY A 153 23.80 -7.74 -6.77
CA GLY A 153 22.68 -7.15 -6.05
C GLY A 153 22.38 -5.72 -6.47
N ALA A 154 21.16 -5.48 -6.94
CA ALA A 154 20.63 -4.13 -7.09
C ALA A 154 19.16 -4.08 -6.73
N HIS A 155 18.71 -2.95 -6.17
CA HIS A 155 17.29 -2.77 -5.93
C HIS A 155 16.53 -2.64 -7.25
N ARG A 156 15.48 -3.46 -7.40
CA ARG A 156 14.56 -3.47 -8.54
C ARG A 156 13.12 -3.53 -8.07
N ASN A 157 12.23 -2.93 -8.85
CA ASN A 157 10.79 -3.04 -8.64
C ASN A 157 10.22 -3.99 -9.69
N TYR A 158 9.46 -4.99 -9.23
CA TYR A 158 8.78 -5.98 -10.05
C TYR A 158 7.27 -5.84 -9.85
N MET A 159 6.54 -5.57 -10.93
CA MET A 159 5.09 -5.40 -10.87
C MET A 159 4.41 -6.76 -10.68
N LEU A 160 3.55 -6.83 -9.67
CA LEU A 160 2.65 -7.94 -9.39
C LEU A 160 1.40 -7.82 -10.26
N VAL A 161 0.82 -6.62 -10.23
CA VAL A 161 -0.40 -6.25 -10.92
C VAL A 161 -0.12 -4.98 -11.68
N ASP A 162 -0.45 -4.98 -12.95
CA ASP A 162 -0.17 -3.85 -13.83
C ASP A 162 -1.19 -2.71 -13.67
N VAL A 163 -0.96 -1.61 -14.37
CA VAL A 163 -1.77 -0.38 -14.33
C VAL A 163 -3.21 -0.55 -14.74
N ASP A 164 -3.52 -1.57 -15.53
CA ASP A 164 -4.86 -1.94 -15.97
C ASP A 164 -5.52 -3.01 -15.08
N GLY A 165 -4.85 -3.40 -13.99
CA GLY A 165 -5.33 -4.43 -13.08
C GLY A 165 -4.99 -5.86 -13.51
N TYR A 166 -4.26 -6.05 -14.63
CA TYR A 166 -3.83 -7.38 -15.05
C TYR A 166 -2.83 -7.95 -14.04
N TRP A 167 -3.17 -9.10 -13.46
CA TRP A 167 -2.29 -9.84 -12.57
C TRP A 167 -1.31 -10.67 -13.38
N TYR A 168 -0.02 -10.40 -13.20
CA TYR A 168 1.03 -11.04 -13.96
C TYR A 168 1.16 -12.53 -13.62
N ASP A 169 1.16 -13.40 -14.63
CA ASP A 169 1.14 -14.85 -14.47
C ASP A 169 2.30 -15.40 -13.62
N GLY A 170 3.49 -14.80 -13.72
CA GLY A 170 4.65 -15.20 -12.91
C GLY A 170 4.47 -15.00 -11.40
N TRP A 171 3.45 -14.24 -10.98
CA TRP A 171 3.09 -13.99 -9.58
C TRP A 171 1.92 -14.84 -9.09
N LYS A 172 1.37 -15.72 -9.91
CA LYS A 172 0.38 -16.73 -9.48
C LYS A 172 0.99 -17.80 -8.59
N LYS A 173 2.33 -17.85 -8.49
CA LYS A 173 3.06 -18.70 -7.56
C LYS A 173 4.25 -17.97 -6.98
N ILE A 174 4.66 -18.37 -5.78
CA ILE A 174 5.91 -17.90 -5.15
C ILE A 174 6.74 -19.11 -4.75
N VAL A 175 8.00 -19.11 -5.17
CA VAL A 175 9.04 -20.00 -4.64
C VAL A 175 9.84 -19.24 -3.61
N PHE A 176 9.93 -19.76 -2.38
CA PHE A 176 10.62 -19.09 -1.29
C PHE A 176 11.12 -20.08 -0.24
N ASP A 177 11.98 -19.61 0.66
CA ASP A 177 12.47 -20.37 1.80
C ASP A 177 11.59 -20.09 3.04
N PRO A 178 10.72 -21.03 3.47
CA PRO A 178 9.82 -20.83 4.61
C PRO A 178 10.55 -20.95 5.94
N THR A 179 10.22 -20.06 6.88
CA THR A 179 10.59 -20.23 8.29
C THR A 179 9.86 -21.42 8.90
N ALA A 180 10.31 -21.90 10.07
CA ALA A 180 9.63 -22.98 10.78
C ALA A 180 8.14 -22.70 11.07
N LYS A 181 7.78 -21.44 11.39
CA LYS A 181 6.38 -21.04 11.63
C LYS A 181 5.54 -21.06 10.34
N GLU A 182 6.09 -20.54 9.25
CA GLU A 182 5.42 -20.56 7.94
C GLU A 182 5.27 -21.98 7.42
N ASN A 183 6.34 -22.80 7.51
CA ASN A 183 6.29 -24.19 7.10
C ASN A 183 5.24 -24.98 7.88
N LYS A 184 5.14 -24.76 9.20
CA LYS A 184 4.09 -25.36 10.03
C LYS A 184 2.70 -24.94 9.53
N PHE A 185 2.46 -23.64 9.36
CA PHE A 185 1.18 -23.13 8.88
C PHE A 185 0.78 -23.69 7.51
N LEU A 186 1.70 -23.65 6.54
CA LEU A 186 1.49 -24.13 5.17
C LEU A 186 1.24 -25.63 5.13
N THR A 187 1.94 -26.41 5.96
CA THR A 187 1.75 -27.87 6.08
C THR A 187 0.40 -28.20 6.71
N GLU A 188 0.05 -27.55 7.82
CA GLU A 188 -1.22 -27.79 8.54
C GLU A 188 -2.45 -27.50 7.67
N HIS A 189 -2.34 -26.53 6.76
CA HIS A 189 -3.43 -26.13 5.86
C HIS A 189 -3.29 -26.70 4.44
N GLY A 190 -2.22 -27.46 4.15
CA GLY A 190 -1.99 -28.06 2.83
C GLY A 190 -1.87 -27.06 1.68
N LEU A 191 -1.20 -25.92 1.88
CA LEU A 191 -1.26 -24.76 0.97
C LEU A 191 -0.10 -24.66 -0.04
N PHE A 192 0.77 -25.65 -0.10
CA PHE A 192 1.99 -25.59 -0.88
C PHE A 192 2.46 -26.96 -1.34
N THR A 193 3.26 -26.98 -2.40
CA THR A 193 3.93 -28.19 -2.90
C THR A 193 5.43 -27.93 -2.91
N GLY A 194 6.17 -28.68 -2.11
CA GLY A 194 7.60 -28.44 -1.86
C GLY A 194 7.80 -27.08 -1.18
N ASN A 195 8.34 -26.13 -1.93
CA ASN A 195 8.65 -24.76 -1.53
C ASN A 195 7.90 -23.72 -2.37
N THR A 196 6.78 -24.13 -2.99
CA THR A 196 5.96 -23.28 -3.87
C THR A 196 4.52 -23.16 -3.38
N VAL A 197 4.04 -21.92 -3.20
CA VAL A 197 2.63 -21.60 -2.92
C VAL A 197 1.99 -21.11 -4.22
N TYR A 198 0.76 -21.55 -4.51
CA TYR A 198 -0.01 -21.16 -5.69
C TYR A 198 -1.28 -20.42 -5.29
N PHE A 199 -1.52 -19.25 -5.85
CA PHE A 199 -2.59 -18.34 -5.43
C PHE A 199 -3.73 -18.35 -6.45
N GLU A 200 -4.98 -18.41 -5.97
CA GLU A 200 -6.16 -18.18 -6.82
C GLU A 200 -6.42 -16.69 -7.05
N HIS A 201 -6.05 -15.86 -6.06
CA HIS A 201 -6.32 -14.44 -6.06
C HIS A 201 -5.08 -13.64 -5.68
N TYR A 202 -4.83 -12.53 -6.39
CA TYR A 202 -3.90 -11.54 -5.85
C TYR A 202 -4.53 -10.81 -4.66
N VAL A 203 -5.85 -10.58 -4.69
CA VAL A 203 -6.64 -10.01 -3.60
C VAL A 203 -7.95 -10.77 -3.44
N HIS A 204 -8.24 -11.27 -2.24
CA HIS A 204 -9.39 -12.15 -2.01
C HIS A 204 -10.73 -11.37 -2.05
N PRO A 205 -11.80 -11.89 -2.68
CA PRO A 205 -13.09 -11.19 -2.79
C PRO A 205 -13.70 -10.74 -1.46
N ASN A 206 -13.57 -11.55 -0.41
CA ASN A 206 -14.06 -11.22 0.93
C ASN A 206 -13.41 -9.95 1.53
N ARG A 207 -12.26 -9.49 1.00
CA ARG A 207 -11.61 -8.24 1.47
C ARG A 207 -12.36 -6.99 1.05
N ARG A 208 -13.36 -7.06 0.15
CA ARG A 208 -14.19 -5.90 -0.23
C ARG A 208 -14.87 -5.23 0.97
N GLN A 209 -15.11 -5.96 2.06
CA GLN A 209 -15.71 -5.43 3.28
C GLN A 209 -14.70 -4.71 4.21
N SER A 210 -13.39 -4.88 3.97
CA SER A 210 -12.35 -4.31 4.83
C SER A 210 -12.41 -2.78 4.84
N ILE A 211 -12.86 -2.14 3.75
CA ILE A 211 -12.97 -0.67 3.65
C ILE A 211 -13.91 -0.04 4.68
N TYR A 212 -14.80 -0.83 5.30
CA TYR A 212 -15.71 -0.35 6.34
C TYR A 212 -15.10 -0.47 7.73
N GLY A 213 -14.08 -1.31 7.89
CA GLY A 213 -13.52 -1.67 9.19
C GLY A 213 -12.69 -0.56 9.83
N ALA A 214 -12.64 -0.56 11.16
CA ALA A 214 -11.78 0.32 11.94
C ALA A 214 -10.29 0.29 11.49
N PRO A 215 -9.68 -0.88 11.15
CA PRO A 215 -8.31 -0.91 10.65
C PRO A 215 -8.09 -0.08 9.39
N TYR A 216 -8.97 -0.20 8.38
CA TYR A 216 -8.88 0.58 7.16
C TYR A 216 -8.97 2.08 7.43
N LEU A 217 -9.92 2.51 8.27
CA LEU A 217 -10.10 3.92 8.61
C LEU A 217 -8.88 4.51 9.33
N ARG A 218 -8.30 3.77 10.29
CA ARG A 218 -7.06 4.17 10.96
C ARG A 218 -5.91 4.31 9.95
N LEU A 219 -5.78 3.37 9.02
CA LEU A 219 -4.76 3.44 7.97
C LEU A 219 -4.98 4.64 7.03
N LYS A 220 -6.22 4.95 6.64
CA LYS A 220 -6.53 6.14 5.84
C LYS A 220 -6.15 7.43 6.57
N MET A 221 -6.50 7.54 7.87
CA MET A 221 -6.08 8.68 8.71
C MET A 221 -4.55 8.77 8.79
N LEU A 222 -3.89 7.63 9.05
CA LEU A 222 -2.44 7.54 9.16
C LEU A 222 -1.73 7.94 7.85
N SER A 223 -2.27 7.55 6.69
CA SER A 223 -1.71 7.89 5.39
C SER A 223 -1.68 9.40 5.15
N GLU A 224 -2.76 10.11 5.49
CA GLU A 224 -2.80 11.58 5.41
C GLU A 224 -1.89 12.21 6.47
N ARG A 225 -1.81 11.65 7.68
CA ARG A 225 -0.89 12.11 8.73
C ARG A 225 0.57 12.00 8.30
N LEU A 226 1.00 10.84 7.80
CA LEU A 226 2.38 10.64 7.32
C LEU A 226 2.73 11.60 6.18
N ARG A 227 1.75 11.97 5.34
CA ARG A 227 1.94 12.96 4.29
C ARG A 227 2.09 14.38 4.83
N ASP A 228 1.27 14.77 5.81
CA ASP A 228 1.32 16.07 6.49
C ASP A 228 2.67 16.24 7.21
N GLU A 229 3.06 15.24 7.99
CA GLU A 229 4.30 15.26 8.77
C GLU A 229 5.57 15.19 7.89
N ALA A 230 5.55 14.41 6.81
CA ALA A 230 6.64 14.43 5.83
C ALA A 230 6.79 15.79 5.13
N SER A 231 5.69 16.52 4.95
CA SER A 231 5.71 17.87 4.39
C SER A 231 6.30 18.88 5.37
N PHE A 232 5.99 18.74 6.67
CA PHE A 232 6.60 19.52 7.74
C PHE A 232 8.12 19.31 7.83
N TYR A 233 8.60 18.06 7.88
CA TYR A 233 10.05 17.82 7.92
C TYR A 233 10.75 18.28 6.64
N ARG A 234 10.08 18.26 5.48
CA ARG A 234 10.61 18.87 4.25
C ARG A 234 10.74 20.39 4.38
N SER A 235 9.82 21.08 5.05
CA SER A 235 9.98 22.52 5.33
C SER A 235 11.10 22.79 6.33
N GLU A 236 11.29 21.93 7.33
CA GLU A 236 12.40 22.07 8.28
C GLU A 236 13.77 21.89 7.61
N VAL A 237 13.92 20.90 6.72
CA VAL A 237 15.13 20.75 5.90
C VAL A 237 15.43 22.04 5.13
N LYS A 238 14.41 22.61 4.45
CA LYS A 238 14.58 23.87 3.71
C LYS A 238 14.93 25.06 4.60
N ARG A 239 14.32 25.14 5.79
CA ARG A 239 14.57 26.19 6.78
C ARG A 239 16.03 26.15 7.26
N LEU A 240 16.52 24.96 7.62
CA LEU A 240 17.89 24.77 8.10
C LEU A 240 18.94 24.93 7.00
N GLU A 241 18.67 24.46 5.78
CA GLU A 241 19.52 24.73 4.61
C GLU A 241 19.62 26.25 4.35
N ALA A 242 18.53 27.00 4.52
CA ALA A 242 18.53 28.47 4.39
C ALA A 242 19.29 29.20 5.51
N LEU A 243 19.46 28.58 6.68
CA LEU A 243 20.28 29.09 7.78
C LEU A 243 21.78 28.78 7.60
N GLY A 244 22.16 28.04 6.54
CA GLY A 244 23.54 27.73 6.22
C GLY A 244 24.02 26.36 6.68
N PHE A 245 23.15 25.52 7.26
CA PHE A 245 23.49 24.14 7.58
C PHE A 245 23.51 23.28 6.31
N THR A 246 24.46 22.35 6.22
CA THR A 246 24.59 21.42 5.11
C THR A 246 24.60 19.98 5.61
N LEU A 247 24.03 19.07 4.81
CA LEU A 247 24.10 17.64 5.12
C LEU A 247 25.55 17.14 4.91
N PRO A 248 26.04 16.24 5.77
CA PRO A 248 27.33 15.59 5.57
C PRO A 248 27.44 14.87 4.22
N GLU A 249 28.66 14.76 3.72
CA GLU A 249 28.96 14.04 2.49
C GLU A 249 28.50 12.56 2.59
N GLY A 250 27.97 12.01 1.49
CA GLY A 250 27.48 10.63 1.45
C GLY A 250 26.05 10.41 1.99
N VAL A 251 25.44 11.38 2.69
CA VAL A 251 24.06 11.24 3.19
C VAL A 251 23.01 11.29 2.08
N LYS A 252 23.22 12.17 1.08
CA LYS A 252 22.45 12.20 -0.16
C LYS A 252 23.17 11.35 -1.21
N ALA A 253 22.57 10.23 -1.61
CA ALA A 253 23.11 9.42 -2.69
C ALA A 253 23.14 10.23 -4.00
N PRO A 254 24.23 10.15 -4.79
CA PRO A 254 24.31 10.86 -6.06
C PRO A 254 23.19 10.40 -7.00
N SER A 255 22.58 11.36 -7.69
CA SER A 255 21.59 11.08 -8.72
C SER A 255 22.31 10.50 -9.94
N VAL A 256 22.10 9.21 -10.21
CA VAL A 256 22.57 8.56 -11.43
C VAL A 256 21.52 8.80 -12.53
N SER A 257 21.94 9.30 -13.69
CA SER A 257 21.06 9.42 -14.86
C SER A 257 20.52 8.05 -15.25
N THR A 258 19.27 8.01 -15.68
CA THR A 258 18.60 6.78 -16.10
C THR A 258 18.01 6.98 -17.48
N GLU A 259 18.18 6.01 -18.36
CA GLU A 259 17.54 6.02 -19.67
C GLU A 259 16.41 4.99 -19.73
N SER A 260 15.26 5.43 -20.23
CA SER A 260 14.14 4.55 -20.54
C SER A 260 14.33 3.96 -21.93
N VAL A 261 14.26 2.63 -22.04
CA VAL A 261 14.48 1.91 -23.30
C VAL A 261 13.15 1.39 -23.86
N GLY A 262 12.94 1.57 -25.17
CA GLY A 262 11.79 1.05 -25.94
C GLY A 262 10.72 2.10 -26.22
N GLU A 263 9.74 1.77 -27.06
CA GLU A 263 8.59 2.65 -27.33
C GLU A 263 7.55 2.59 -26.20
N SER A 264 6.72 3.62 -26.08
CA SER A 264 5.61 3.65 -25.12
C SER A 264 4.31 4.08 -25.80
N LYS A 265 3.19 3.49 -25.38
CA LYS A 265 1.84 3.90 -25.78
C LYS A 265 1.01 4.32 -24.57
N SER A 266 0.03 5.19 -24.81
CA SER A 266 -0.94 5.59 -23.80
C SER A 266 -2.15 4.65 -23.84
N ILE A 267 -2.59 4.17 -22.69
CA ILE A 267 -3.83 3.40 -22.51
C ILE A 267 -4.73 4.11 -21.51
N GLU A 268 -6.04 3.92 -21.64
CA GLU A 268 -7.00 4.33 -20.60
C GLU A 268 -7.26 3.16 -19.66
N VAL A 269 -7.23 3.43 -18.36
CA VAL A 269 -7.47 2.42 -17.32
C VAL A 269 -8.56 2.88 -16.36
N GLY A 270 -9.45 1.96 -16.02
CA GLY A 270 -10.45 2.16 -14.98
C GLY A 270 -9.81 2.09 -13.61
N THR A 271 -10.22 2.97 -12.71
CA THR A 271 -9.73 2.98 -11.33
C THR A 271 -10.75 3.58 -10.37
N MET A 272 -10.45 3.50 -9.09
CA MET A 272 -11.24 4.08 -8.02
C MET A 272 -10.38 4.98 -7.14
N GLU A 273 -10.94 6.16 -6.86
CA GLU A 273 -10.43 7.06 -5.84
C GLU A 273 -11.34 6.97 -4.62
N MET A 274 -10.75 6.64 -3.48
CA MET A 274 -11.45 6.59 -2.20
C MET A 274 -10.80 7.57 -1.22
N VAL A 275 -11.63 8.39 -0.57
CA VAL A 275 -11.23 9.49 0.31
C VAL A 275 -11.96 9.34 1.62
N LEU A 276 -11.21 9.38 2.73
CA LEU A 276 -11.80 9.54 4.05
C LEU A 276 -11.86 11.03 4.36
N GLU A 277 -13.05 11.56 4.50
CA GLU A 277 -13.28 12.92 4.97
C GLU A 277 -13.00 12.99 6.47
N LEU A 278 -12.07 13.86 6.84
CA LEU A 278 -11.58 14.02 8.19
C LEU A 278 -11.62 15.49 8.60
N PRO A 279 -11.81 15.80 9.89
CA PRO A 279 -11.53 17.13 10.40
C PRO A 279 -10.03 17.44 10.30
N GLU A 280 -9.65 18.71 10.49
CA GLU A 280 -8.25 19.10 10.52
C GLU A 280 -7.47 18.43 11.65
N PHE A 281 -6.19 18.17 11.43
CA PHE A 281 -5.27 17.72 12.47
C PHE A 281 -5.11 18.79 13.54
N SER A 282 -5.20 18.37 14.79
CA SER A 282 -5.01 19.21 15.98
C SER A 282 -3.54 19.32 16.38
N GLY A 283 -3.20 20.24 17.28
CA GLY A 283 -1.83 20.41 17.78
C GLY A 283 -0.85 20.99 16.75
N ALA A 284 0.44 20.99 17.11
CA ALA A 284 1.53 21.42 16.24
C ALA A 284 2.70 20.44 16.32
N TYR A 285 3.43 20.31 15.20
CA TYR A 285 4.68 19.57 15.19
C TYR A 285 5.76 20.35 15.94
N ALA A 286 6.61 19.64 16.68
CA ALA A 286 7.77 20.25 17.30
C ALA A 286 8.83 20.57 16.23
N PRO A 287 9.33 21.82 16.15
CA PRO A 287 10.46 22.15 15.29
C PRO A 287 11.71 21.40 15.72
N VAL A 288 12.58 21.10 14.75
CA VAL A 288 13.90 20.53 15.05
C VAL A 288 14.85 21.65 15.47
N GLU A 289 15.91 21.27 16.18
CA GLU A 289 16.95 22.20 16.62
C GLU A 289 17.67 22.87 15.43
N ASP A 290 18.14 24.10 15.64
CA ASP A 290 18.93 24.87 14.67
C ASP A 290 20.38 24.39 14.65
N SER A 291 20.58 23.18 14.14
CA SER A 291 21.87 22.50 14.09
C SER A 291 22.00 21.55 12.89
N VAL A 292 23.22 21.05 12.66
CA VAL A 292 23.47 20.01 11.65
C VAL A 292 22.73 18.71 12.03
N GLU A 293 22.68 18.40 13.33
CA GLU A 293 21.95 17.26 13.89
C GLU A 293 20.45 17.41 13.66
N GLY A 294 19.89 18.61 13.84
CA GLY A 294 18.50 18.92 13.52
C GLY A 294 18.18 18.74 12.03
N LEU A 295 19.10 19.16 11.15
CA LEU A 295 18.97 18.98 9.69
C LEU A 295 18.98 17.50 9.31
N MET A 296 19.90 16.72 9.89
CA MET A 296 19.96 15.27 9.70
C MET A 296 18.69 14.60 10.19
N ALA A 297 18.23 14.91 11.40
CA ALA A 297 17.00 14.34 11.97
C ALA A 297 15.77 14.63 11.10
N ALA A 298 15.61 15.87 10.62
CA ALA A 298 14.53 16.24 9.72
C ALA A 298 14.61 15.50 8.38
N TYR A 299 15.80 15.40 7.79
CA TYR A 299 16.02 14.67 6.53
C TYR A 299 15.71 13.18 6.65
N GLU A 300 16.17 12.53 7.71
CA GLU A 300 15.92 11.11 7.97
C GLU A 300 14.44 10.82 8.23
N ARG A 301 13.77 11.65 9.05
CA ARG A 301 12.33 11.54 9.30
C ARG A 301 11.52 11.73 8.03
N GLN A 302 11.86 12.74 7.23
CA GLN A 302 11.23 12.97 5.93
C GLN A 302 11.35 11.76 5.01
N LYS A 303 12.53 11.13 4.95
CA LYS A 303 12.75 9.92 4.14
C LYS A 303 12.00 8.71 4.68
N LEU A 304 12.06 8.48 5.99
CA LEU A 304 11.36 7.37 6.65
C LEU A 304 9.86 7.43 6.33
N PHE A 305 9.23 8.59 6.46
CA PHE A 305 7.81 8.73 6.16
C PHE A 305 7.51 8.64 4.67
N THR A 306 8.31 9.28 3.82
CA THR A 306 8.06 9.35 2.38
C THR A 306 8.28 8.00 1.69
N TYR A 307 9.36 7.30 2.03
CA TYR A 307 9.87 6.16 1.26
C TYR A 307 9.76 4.81 1.98
N THR A 308 9.41 4.80 3.26
CA THR A 308 9.30 3.54 4.03
C THR A 308 7.90 3.35 4.61
N LEU A 309 7.44 4.22 5.51
CA LEU A 309 6.18 4.00 6.22
C LEU A 309 4.95 4.24 5.34
N ARG A 310 4.90 5.36 4.60
CA ARG A 310 3.75 5.68 3.75
C ARG A 310 3.54 4.67 2.62
N PRO A 311 4.57 4.19 1.89
CA PRO A 311 4.37 3.15 0.88
C PRO A 311 3.77 1.86 1.44
N LEU A 312 4.19 1.43 2.63
CA LEU A 312 3.63 0.24 3.29
C LEU A 312 2.15 0.44 3.63
N VAL A 313 1.82 1.56 4.29
CA VAL A 313 0.42 1.91 4.64
C VAL A 313 -0.44 2.00 3.38
N GLN A 314 0.08 2.65 2.32
CA GLN A 314 -0.61 2.77 1.05
C GLN A 314 -0.81 1.41 0.37
N PHE A 315 0.14 0.48 0.46
CA PHE A 315 -0.01 -0.86 -0.09
C PHE A 315 -1.23 -1.59 0.52
N VAL A 316 -1.33 -1.57 1.85
CA VAL A 316 -2.46 -2.19 2.57
C VAL A 316 -3.79 -1.55 2.23
N ILE A 317 -3.86 -0.22 2.28
CA ILE A 317 -5.07 0.54 1.89
C ILE A 317 -5.50 0.20 0.47
N ARG A 318 -4.55 0.18 -0.47
CA ARG A 318 -4.86 -0.09 -1.88
C ARG A 318 -5.29 -1.52 -2.10
N ALA A 319 -4.82 -2.49 -1.32
CA ALA A 319 -5.30 -3.86 -1.36
C ALA A 319 -6.80 -3.95 -0.97
N ASP A 320 -7.22 -3.25 0.08
CA ASP A 320 -8.65 -3.15 0.45
C ASP A 320 -9.48 -2.47 -0.64
N GLU A 321 -8.99 -1.35 -1.16
CA GLU A 321 -9.66 -0.60 -2.22
C GLU A 321 -9.73 -1.40 -3.54
N ALA A 322 -8.72 -2.20 -3.87
CA ALA A 322 -8.73 -3.07 -5.04
C ALA A 322 -9.80 -4.16 -4.91
N ALA A 323 -9.90 -4.79 -3.74
CA ALA A 323 -10.94 -5.78 -3.47
C ALA A 323 -12.34 -5.17 -3.61
N PHE A 324 -12.55 -3.97 -3.06
CA PHE A 324 -13.83 -3.29 -3.21
C PHE A 324 -14.10 -2.90 -4.66
N PHE A 325 -13.12 -2.37 -5.38
CA PHE A 325 -13.28 -2.02 -6.80
C PHE A 325 -13.66 -3.22 -7.66
N LEU A 326 -13.00 -4.37 -7.48
CA LEU A 326 -13.24 -5.57 -8.27
C LEU A 326 -14.53 -6.32 -7.91
N TYR A 327 -14.94 -6.30 -6.65
CA TYR A 327 -15.96 -7.21 -6.14
C TYR A 327 -17.10 -6.55 -5.37
N GLY A 328 -17.13 -5.22 -5.29
CA GLY A 328 -18.13 -4.50 -4.48
C GLY A 328 -18.62 -3.18 -5.06
N ALA A 329 -17.82 -2.48 -5.88
CA ALA A 329 -18.16 -1.15 -6.35
C ALA A 329 -19.34 -1.13 -7.34
N GLU A 330 -19.48 -2.17 -8.16
CA GLU A 330 -20.58 -2.31 -9.14
C GLU A 330 -21.93 -2.51 -8.46
N ASP A 331 -21.99 -3.38 -7.44
CA ASP A 331 -23.22 -3.70 -6.71
C ASP A 331 -23.53 -2.72 -5.56
N LEU A 332 -22.78 -1.61 -5.46
CA LEU A 332 -22.85 -0.68 -4.33
C LEU A 332 -22.78 -1.40 -2.97
N PHE A 333 -21.93 -2.42 -2.90
CA PHE A 333 -21.81 -3.29 -1.74
C PHE A 333 -21.68 -2.47 -0.45
N VAL A 334 -22.34 -2.92 0.61
CA VAL A 334 -22.14 -2.46 1.98
C VAL A 334 -22.04 -3.70 2.84
N ALA A 335 -21.07 -3.73 3.76
CA ALA A 335 -20.87 -4.91 4.59
C ALA A 335 -22.12 -5.21 5.46
N PRO A 336 -22.54 -6.48 5.60
CA PRO A 336 -23.78 -6.84 6.31
C PRO A 336 -23.87 -6.34 7.77
N TRP A 337 -22.72 -6.12 8.41
CA TRP A 337 -22.63 -5.62 9.78
C TRP A 337 -22.75 -4.08 9.89
N MET A 338 -22.75 -3.34 8.78
CA MET A 338 -23.04 -1.91 8.69
C MET A 338 -24.54 -1.67 8.49
N LYS A 339 -25.38 -2.20 9.40
CA LYS A 339 -26.84 -2.20 9.23
C LYS A 339 -27.41 -0.78 9.08
N GLY A 340 -28.21 -0.59 8.02
CA GLY A 340 -28.87 0.69 7.72
C GLY A 340 -27.94 1.76 7.15
N ALA A 341 -26.66 1.45 6.91
CA ALA A 341 -25.76 2.34 6.20
C ALA A 341 -25.92 2.11 4.69
N GLU A 342 -26.01 3.19 3.91
CA GLU A 342 -26.18 3.15 2.47
C GLU A 342 -25.31 4.22 1.81
N TRP A 343 -24.90 3.97 0.57
CA TRP A 343 -24.18 4.96 -0.23
C TRP A 343 -25.13 6.06 -0.71
N GLU A 344 -24.86 7.31 -0.31
CA GLU A 344 -25.43 8.51 -0.91
C GLU A 344 -24.77 8.73 -2.28
N LEU A 345 -25.51 8.41 -3.35
CA LEU A 345 -25.05 8.56 -4.73
C LEU A 345 -25.14 10.01 -5.19
N GLY A 346 -24.20 10.43 -6.05
CA GLY A 346 -24.22 11.77 -6.65
C GLY A 346 -23.91 12.91 -5.66
N TYR A 347 -23.28 12.59 -4.53
CA TYR A 347 -22.85 13.60 -3.56
C TYR A 347 -21.80 14.53 -4.18
N ARG A 348 -22.00 15.84 -4.05
CA ARG A 348 -21.06 16.87 -4.50
C ARG A 348 -20.52 17.65 -3.31
N LEU A 349 -19.20 17.80 -3.28
CA LEU A 349 -18.56 18.74 -2.36
C LEU A 349 -19.01 20.18 -2.68
N PRO A 350 -19.05 21.09 -1.69
CA PRO A 350 -19.25 22.51 -1.95
C PRO A 350 -18.27 23.03 -3.01
N ARG A 351 -18.79 23.64 -4.08
CA ARG A 351 -18.02 24.13 -5.25
C ARG A 351 -17.32 23.04 -6.08
N GLY A 352 -17.55 21.76 -5.79
CA GLY A 352 -17.03 20.64 -6.56
C GLY A 352 -17.89 20.34 -7.80
N ARG A 353 -17.24 19.92 -8.90
CA ARG A 353 -17.90 19.45 -10.14
C ARG A 353 -17.96 17.92 -10.25
N VAL A 354 -17.47 17.24 -9.23
CA VAL A 354 -17.26 15.79 -9.24
C VAL A 354 -18.32 15.14 -8.37
N ASP A 355 -18.98 14.13 -8.93
CA ASP A 355 -19.91 13.27 -8.22
C ASP A 355 -19.16 12.18 -7.45
N TRP A 356 -19.61 11.93 -6.22
CA TRP A 356 -19.09 10.92 -5.32
C TRP A 356 -20.22 10.03 -4.80
N ASN A 357 -19.87 8.81 -4.46
CA ASN A 357 -20.66 7.95 -3.59
C ASN A 357 -20.16 8.19 -2.17
N ARG A 358 -21.04 8.65 -1.27
CA ARG A 358 -20.69 9.03 0.10
C ARG A 358 -21.36 8.11 1.12
N LEU A 359 -20.60 7.66 2.10
CA LEU A 359 -21.08 6.90 3.25
C LEU A 359 -20.74 7.68 4.52
N GLU A 360 -21.76 8.20 5.20
CA GLU A 360 -21.57 8.93 6.45
C GLU A 360 -21.35 7.97 7.63
N LEU A 361 -20.19 8.08 8.28
CA LEU A 361 -19.76 7.21 9.38
C LEU A 361 -20.05 7.87 10.74
N ALA A 362 -19.84 9.18 10.83
CA ALA A 362 -20.18 10.03 11.96
C ALA A 362 -20.31 11.49 11.47
N PRO A 363 -20.90 12.40 12.27
CA PRO A 363 -20.94 13.81 11.91
C PRO A 363 -19.53 14.35 11.59
N GLY A 364 -19.33 14.86 10.37
CA GLY A 364 -18.04 15.36 9.90
C GLY A 364 -17.02 14.31 9.48
N VAL A 365 -17.37 13.02 9.48
CA VAL A 365 -16.53 11.91 9.00
C VAL A 365 -17.31 11.02 8.04
N ALA A 366 -16.86 10.97 6.80
CA ALA A 366 -17.50 10.20 5.75
C ALA A 366 -16.47 9.52 4.85
N LEU A 367 -16.78 8.32 4.40
CA LEU A 367 -16.03 7.66 3.34
C LEU A 367 -16.65 8.06 2.01
N ARG A 368 -15.83 8.49 1.06
CA ARG A 368 -16.28 8.85 -0.30
C ARG A 368 -15.50 8.05 -1.31
N TYR A 369 -16.16 7.57 -2.36
CA TYR A 369 -15.46 7.01 -3.51
C TYR A 369 -16.06 7.47 -4.83
N ARG A 370 -15.24 7.39 -5.88
CA ARG A 370 -15.68 7.54 -7.27
C ARG A 370 -14.88 6.61 -8.16
N ILE A 371 -15.54 6.10 -9.19
CA ILE A 371 -14.88 5.39 -10.29
C ILE A 371 -14.49 6.43 -11.35
N LYS A 372 -13.28 6.33 -11.88
CA LYS A 372 -12.77 7.23 -12.92
C LYS A 372 -11.92 6.46 -13.92
N ARG A 373 -11.75 7.04 -15.11
CA ARG A 373 -10.75 6.58 -16.09
C ARG A 373 -9.59 7.57 -16.10
N ILE A 374 -8.38 7.04 -16.17
CA ILE A 374 -7.17 7.86 -16.30
C ILE A 374 -6.26 7.29 -17.38
N SER A 375 -5.44 8.13 -17.98
CA SER A 375 -4.44 7.70 -18.95
C SER A 375 -3.17 7.23 -18.23
N GLN A 376 -2.59 6.13 -18.70
CA GLN A 376 -1.30 5.58 -18.25
C GLN A 376 -0.42 5.26 -19.45
N ARG A 377 0.91 5.39 -19.30
CA ARG A 377 1.87 4.94 -20.32
C ARG A 377 2.40 3.55 -20.01
N VAL A 378 2.37 2.68 -21.01
CA VAL A 378 2.90 1.30 -20.99
C VAL A 378 3.88 1.12 -22.15
N ALA A 379 4.70 0.07 -22.10
CA ALA A 379 5.54 -0.31 -23.24
C ALA A 379 4.66 -0.61 -24.47
N ALA A 380 5.11 -0.20 -25.66
CA ALA A 380 4.36 -0.36 -26.90
C ALA A 380 4.24 -1.82 -27.33
#